data_AF-A0A2V6F189-F1
#
_entry.id   AF-A0A2V6F189-F1
#
_cell.length_a   1.000
_cell.length_b   1.000
_cell.length_c   1.000
_cell.angle_alpha   90.00
_cell.angle_beta   90.00
_cell.angle_gamma   90.00
#
_symmetry.space_group_name_H-M   'P 1'
#
loop_
_entity.id
_entity.type
_entity.pdbx_description
1 polymer ?
#
loop_
_entity_poly.entity_id
_entity_poly.type
_entity_poly.pdbx_seq_one_letter_code
_entity_poly.pdbx_strand_id
1 'polypeptide(L)' 'TGSCIAVVATDAPLLPHQLKRLARRVSLGLARTGSVSGNGSGDLFIAFSTANAGASDSEQLTHSVETIP' A
#
# COMPACT_ATOMS: atom_id res chain seq x y z
N THR A 1 1.67 23.89 9.11
CA THR A 1 2.23 22.72 8.41
C THR A 1 1.57 21.48 8.97
N GLY A 2 1.20 20.51 8.13
CA GLY A 2 0.50 19.30 8.56
C GLY A 2 1.10 18.08 7.87
N SER A 3 0.76 16.88 8.33
CA SER A 3 1.12 15.63 7.66
C SER A 3 0.04 14.60 7.94
N CYS A 4 -0.11 13.62 7.05
CA CYS A 4 -1.08 12.54 7.21
C CYS A 4 -0.49 11.23 6.73
N ILE A 5 -0.39 10.25 7.64
CA ILE A 5 -0.07 8.87 7.29
C ILE A 5 -1.34 8.05 7.44
N ALA A 6 -1.74 7.35 6.37
CA ALA A 6 -2.86 6.44 6.41
C ALA A 6 -2.41 5.00 6.16
N VAL A 7 -2.94 4.10 6.97
CA VAL A 7 -2.71 2.66 6.85
C VAL A 7 -4.03 1.98 6.54
N VAL A 8 -4.05 1.17 5.48
CA VAL A 8 -5.22 0.42 5.04
C VAL A 8 -4.95 -1.06 5.22
N ALA A 9 -5.74 -1.72 6.06
CA ALA A 9 -5.76 -3.16 6.21
C ALA A 9 -6.96 -3.73 5.46
N THR A 10 -6.80 -4.86 4.77
CA THR A 10 -7.90 -5.59 4.14
C THR A 10 -7.69 -7.09 4.28
N ASP A 11 -8.78 -7.84 4.35
CA ASP A 11 -8.83 -9.30 4.33
C ASP A 11 -9.09 -9.86 2.92
N ALA A 12 -9.12 -9.01 1.90
CA ALA A 12 -9.20 -9.49 0.51
C ALA A 12 -7.82 -10.03 0.06
N PRO A 13 -7.74 -11.20 -0.60
CA PRO A 13 -6.49 -11.76 -1.12
C PRO A 13 -6.02 -10.93 -2.32
N LEU A 14 -5.17 -9.95 -2.07
CA LEU A 14 -4.72 -8.98 -3.07
C LEU A 14 -3.21 -9.08 -3.31
N LEU A 15 -2.83 -9.01 -4.58
CA LEU A 15 -1.44 -8.91 -4.99
C LEU A 15 -0.87 -7.50 -4.68
N PRO A 16 0.47 -7.35 -4.56
CA PRO A 16 1.08 -6.06 -4.20
C PRO A 16 0.66 -4.87 -5.09
N HIS A 17 0.50 -5.10 -6.40
CA HIS A 17 0.07 -4.04 -7.32
C HIS A 17 -1.40 -3.65 -7.13
N GLN A 18 -2.26 -4.57 -6.66
CA GLN A 18 -3.66 -4.27 -6.32
C GLN A 18 -3.74 -3.49 -5.01
N LEU A 19 -2.92 -3.85 -4.00
CA LEU A 19 -2.77 -3.07 -2.77
C LEU A 19 -2.26 -1.65 -3.05
N LYS A 20 -1.33 -1.48 -4.00
CA LYS A 20 -0.89 -0.16 -4.47
C LYS A 20 -2.04 0.67 -5.05
N ARG A 21 -2.96 0.03 -5.80
CA ARG A 21 -4.18 0.69 -6.30
C ARG A 21 -5.11 1.07 -5.16
N LEU A 22 -5.23 0.24 -4.13
CA LEU A 22 -6.03 0.52 -2.93
C LEU A 22 -5.46 1.72 -2.14
N ALA A 23 -4.15 1.75 -1.89
CA ALA A 23 -3.48 2.88 -1.24
C ALA A 23 -3.70 4.20 -1.99
N ARG A 24 -3.72 4.18 -3.33
CA ARG A 24 -4.02 5.35 -4.16
C ARG A 24 -5.44 5.90 -3.96
N ARG A 25 -6.40 5.12 -3.42
CA ARG A 25 -7.77 5.59 -3.17
C ARG A 25 -7.89 6.43 -1.91
N VAL A 26 -6.93 6.34 -0.99
CA VAL A 26 -6.94 7.15 0.24
C VAL A 26 -6.93 8.64 -0.06
N SER A 27 -6.20 9.08 -1.08
CA SER A 27 -6.15 10.50 -1.46
C SER A 27 -7.53 11.06 -1.83
N LEU A 28 -8.42 10.24 -2.40
CA LEU A 28 -9.80 10.66 -2.70
C LEU A 28 -10.60 10.88 -1.42
N GLY A 29 -10.40 10.05 -0.40
CA GLY A 29 -11.00 10.24 0.91
C GLY A 29 -10.49 11.51 1.59
N LEU A 30 -9.17 11.73 1.55
CA LEU A 30 -8.52 12.90 2.13
C LEU A 30 -8.94 14.21 1.44
N ALA A 31 -9.11 14.19 0.12
CA ALA A 31 -9.62 15.34 -0.63
C ALA A 31 -11.06 15.69 -0.22
N ARG A 32 -11.91 14.69 0.07
CA ARG A 32 -13.29 14.90 0.54
C ARG A 32 -13.37 15.55 1.91
N THR A 33 -12.32 15.47 2.74
CA THR A 33 -12.24 16.17 4.04
C THR A 33 -11.63 17.56 3.92
N GLY A 34 -11.38 18.05 2.71
CA GLY A 34 -10.81 19.39 2.46
C GLY A 34 -9.29 19.46 2.49
N SER A 35 -8.57 18.32 2.53
CA SER A 35 -7.11 18.34 2.41
C SER A 35 -6.69 18.69 0.98
N VAL A 36 -5.63 19.48 0.88
CA VAL A 36 -5.03 19.92 -0.39
C VAL A 36 -3.60 19.45 -0.60
N SER A 37 -3.04 18.64 0.32
CA SER A 37 -1.69 18.08 0.22
C SER A 37 -0.63 19.14 -0.16
N GLY A 38 -0.58 20.26 0.57
CA GLY A 38 0.30 21.39 0.26
C GLY A 38 1.80 21.05 0.36
N ASN A 39 2.68 21.91 -0.16
CA ASN A 39 4.13 21.65 -0.27
C ASN A 39 4.82 21.25 1.06
N GLY A 40 4.33 21.76 2.19
CA GLY A 40 4.83 21.37 3.51
C GLY A 40 4.21 20.09 4.09
N SER A 41 3.34 19.40 3.35
CA SER A 41 2.60 18.21 3.80
C SER A 41 3.28 16.93 3.36
N GLY A 42 3.55 16.05 4.32
CA GLY A 42 3.98 14.68 4.06
C GLY A 42 2.81 13.72 4.12
N ASP A 43 2.17 13.46 2.97
CA ASP A 43 1.03 12.54 2.88
C ASP A 43 1.52 11.16 2.37
N LEU A 44 1.48 10.13 3.24
CA LEU A 44 1.97 8.78 2.95
C LEU A 44 0.87 7.73 3.18
N PHE A 45 0.65 6.85 2.19
CA PHE A 45 -0.37 5.81 2.27
C PHE A 45 0.23 4.42 2.11
N ILE A 46 -0.07 3.53 3.07
CA ILE A 46 0.37 2.13 3.08
C ILE A 46 -0.87 1.24 3.08
N ALA A 47 -0.86 0.18 2.26
CA ALA A 47 -1.92 -0.82 2.26
C ALA A 47 -1.34 -2.24 2.33
N PHE A 48 -1.96 -3.10 3.12
CA PHE A 48 -1.58 -4.50 3.25
C PHE A 48 -2.83 -5.41 3.30
N SER A 49 -2.63 -6.67 2.91
CA SER A 49 -3.65 -7.72 3.02
C SER A 49 -3.29 -8.71 4.13
N THR A 50 -4.28 -9.16 4.89
CA THR A 50 -4.15 -10.24 5.89
C THR A 50 -4.46 -11.62 5.33
N ALA A 51 -4.93 -11.74 4.08
CA ALA A 51 -5.35 -13.01 3.49
C ALA A 51 -4.21 -13.86 2.89
N ASN A 52 -3.03 -13.27 2.70
CA ASN A 52 -1.88 -13.94 2.11
C ASN A 52 -0.97 -14.50 3.21
N ALA A 53 -1.15 -15.78 3.55
CA ALA A 53 -0.27 -16.47 4.50
C ALA A 53 1.19 -16.46 4.01
N GLY A 54 2.15 -16.20 4.90
CA GLY A 54 3.56 -16.09 4.56
C GLY A 54 3.97 -14.75 3.90
N ALA A 55 3.04 -13.83 3.63
CA ALA A 55 3.39 -12.54 3.00
C ALA A 55 4.32 -11.66 3.85
N SER A 56 4.39 -11.91 5.16
CA SER A 56 5.34 -11.25 6.07
C SER A 56 6.66 -11.99 6.23
N ASP A 57 6.83 -13.18 5.63
CA ASP A 57 8.07 -13.94 5.74
C ASP A 57 9.17 -13.28 4.91
N SER A 58 10.25 -12.89 5.61
CA SER A 58 11.43 -12.24 5.02
C SER A 58 12.18 -13.11 4.00
N GLU A 59 12.00 -14.43 4.04
CA GLU A 59 12.72 -15.42 3.21
C GLU A 59 12.11 -15.58 1.80
N GLN A 60 10.80 -15.32 1.62
CA GLN A 60 10.08 -15.56 0.35
C GLN A 60 10.34 -14.53 -0.77
N LEU A 61 11.11 -13.46 -0.50
CA LEU A 61 11.50 -12.46 -1.50
C LEU A 61 12.51 -12.98 -2.54
N THR A 62 13.05 -14.18 -2.34
CA THR A 62 13.95 -14.84 -3.27
C THR A 62 13.16 -15.58 -4.36
N HIS A 63 12.92 -14.91 -5.50
CA HIS A 63 12.44 -15.61 -6.69
C HIS A 63 13.62 -16.35 -7.34
N SER A 64 13.65 -17.68 -7.21
CA SER A 64 14.53 -18.54 -8.01
C SER A 64 14.10 -18.43 -9.46
N VAL A 65 14.85 -17.65 -10.25
CA VAL A 65 14.64 -17.58 -11.70
C VAL A 65 15.45 -18.71 -12.32
N GLU A 66 14.78 -19.81 -12.65
CA GLU A 66 15.38 -20.90 -13.41
C GLU A 66 15.31 -20.54 -14.90
N THR A 67 16.48 -20.27 -15.50
CA THR A 67 16.57 -19.98 -16.93
C THR A 67 16.37 -21.27 -17.72
N ILE A 68 15.29 -21.33 -18.49
CA ILE A 68 15.04 -22.39 -19.48
C ILE A 68 15.94 -22.12 -20.70
N PRO A 69 16.72 -23.10 -21.19
CA PRO A 69 17.57 -22.96 -22.37
C PRO A 69 16.79 -22.70 -23.67
#